data_AF-A0A7W1C033-F1
#
_entry.id   AF-A0A7W1C033-F1
#
_cell.length_a   1.000
_cell.length_b   1.000
_cell.length_c   1.000
_cell.angle_alpha   90.00
_cell.angle_beta   90.00
_cell.angle_gamma   90.00
#
_symmetry.space_group_name_H-M   'P 1'
#
loop_
_entity.id
_entity.type
_entity.pdbx_description
1 polymer ?
#
loop_
_entity_poly.entity_id
_entity_poly.type
_entity_poly.pdbx_seq_one_letter_code
_entity_poly.pdbx_strand_id
1 'polypeptide(L)'
;MSEATEKFLMRPTNDQRKAILQYSPRRQVDLYLWALLAEHPPDLGLADSVASNGAKIVPALKQRLIEGDDDMDAMHLIDVFVRMHELGSYPIASDRKTMRLLEKQVGLMNDAVWKRLSAQMLDDIRDPTRRVD
;
A
#
# COMPACT_ATOMS: atom_id res chain seq x y z
N MET A 1 16.51 6.92 -11.91
CA MET A 1 16.15 7.08 -10.48
C MET A 1 16.78 8.38 -9.98
N SER A 2 16.18 9.14 -9.06
CA SER A 2 16.78 10.40 -8.57
C SER A 2 17.74 10.16 -7.40
N GLU A 3 18.77 11.01 -7.24
CA GLU A 3 19.72 10.95 -6.12
C GLU A 3 19.03 10.90 -4.74
N ALA A 4 17.93 11.65 -4.58
CA ALA A 4 17.13 11.64 -3.36
C ALA A 4 16.45 10.28 -3.09
N THR A 5 16.08 9.54 -4.14
CA THR A 5 15.53 8.18 -3.99
C THR A 5 16.62 7.22 -3.54
N GLU A 6 17.77 7.23 -4.20
CA GLU A 6 18.90 6.35 -3.85
C GLU A 6 19.35 6.58 -2.41
N LYS A 7 19.48 7.85 -2.00
CA LYS A 7 19.80 8.21 -0.62
C LYS A 7 18.75 7.76 0.39
N PHE A 8 17.47 7.68 0.01
CA PHE A 8 16.43 7.12 0.87
C PHE A 8 16.61 5.60 1.02
N LEU A 9 16.77 4.89 -0.11
CA LEU A 9 16.89 3.43 -0.14
C LEU A 9 18.16 2.92 0.56
N MET A 10 19.22 3.72 0.62
CA MET A 10 20.45 3.36 1.36
C MET A 10 20.32 3.52 2.89
N ARG A 11 19.22 4.06 3.41
CA ARG A 11 19.04 4.20 4.86
C ARG A 11 18.73 2.84 5.49
N PRO A 12 19.12 2.61 6.76
CA PRO A 12 18.61 1.48 7.53
C PRO A 12 17.08 1.45 7.54
N THR A 13 16.49 0.26 7.52
CA THR A 13 15.04 0.02 7.45
C THR A 13 14.24 0.87 8.46
N ASN A 14 14.68 0.91 9.74
CA ASN A 14 14.03 1.73 10.77
C ASN A 14 14.08 3.23 10.49
N ASP A 15 15.12 3.71 9.81
CA ASP A 15 15.26 5.11 9.43
C ASP A 15 14.43 5.43 8.18
N GLN A 16 14.28 4.49 7.25
CA GLN A 16 13.34 4.62 6.12
C GLN A 16 11.91 4.82 6.61
N ARG A 17 11.44 3.97 7.55
CA ARG A 17 10.10 4.05 8.17
C ARG A 17 9.81 5.42 8.80
N LYS A 18 10.81 6.07 9.41
CA LYS A 18 10.67 7.42 9.98
C LYS A 18 10.77 8.50 8.91
N ALA A 19 11.72 8.36 7.98
CA ALA A 19 12.00 9.36 6.97
C ALA A 19 10.91 9.47 5.91
N ILE A 20 10.22 8.37 5.59
CA ILE A 20 9.17 8.35 4.57
C ILE A 20 8.06 9.36 4.90
N LEU A 21 7.72 9.51 6.18
CA LEU A 21 6.68 10.42 6.66
C LEU A 21 6.97 11.90 6.37
N GLN A 22 8.22 12.27 6.11
CA GLN A 22 8.63 13.64 5.82
C GLN A 22 8.39 14.05 4.36
N TYR A 23 8.06 13.09 3.49
CA TYR A 23 7.80 13.36 2.08
C TYR A 23 6.33 13.69 1.82
N SER A 24 6.05 14.32 0.68
CA SER A 24 4.67 14.54 0.24
C SER A 24 3.94 13.20 0.02
N PRO A 25 2.61 13.13 0.20
CA PRO A 25 1.86 11.88 0.06
C PRO A 25 2.19 11.09 -1.21
N ARG A 26 2.21 11.76 -2.36
CA ARG A 26 2.58 11.13 -3.64
C ARG A 26 3.98 10.50 -3.59
N ARG A 27 4.95 11.25 -3.04
CA ARG A 27 6.33 10.78 -2.95
C ARG A 27 6.50 9.64 -1.94
N GLN A 28 5.69 9.59 -0.89
CA GLN A 28 5.66 8.45 0.04
C GLN A 28 5.26 7.17 -0.69
N VAL A 29 4.20 7.23 -1.50
CA VAL A 29 3.74 6.08 -2.29
C VAL A 29 4.81 5.59 -3.26
N ASP A 30 5.45 6.50 -4.00
CA ASP A 30 6.53 6.13 -4.93
C ASP A 30 7.72 5.50 -4.22
N LEU A 31 8.17 6.09 -3.09
CA LEU A 31 9.30 5.55 -2.31
C LEU A 31 8.98 4.19 -1.69
N TYR A 32 7.75 3.97 -1.25
CA TYR A 32 7.31 2.68 -0.75
C TYR A 32 7.42 1.58 -1.82
N LEU A 33 6.86 1.82 -3.01
CA LEU A 33 6.94 0.86 -4.11
C LEU A 33 8.39 0.59 -4.53
N TRP A 34 9.22 1.65 -4.63
CA TRP A 34 10.63 1.46 -4.94
C TRP A 34 11.41 0.71 -3.88
N ALA A 35 11.10 0.90 -2.59
CA ALA A 35 11.74 0.17 -1.51
C ALA A 35 11.42 -1.33 -1.57
N LEU A 36 10.18 -1.69 -1.90
CA LEU A 36 9.78 -3.09 -2.08
C LEU A 36 10.50 -3.79 -3.24
N LEU A 37 10.85 -3.05 -4.28
CA LEU A 37 11.62 -3.57 -5.43
C LEU A 37 13.14 -3.62 -5.17
N ALA A 38 13.64 -2.76 -4.28
CA ALA A 38 15.08 -2.62 -4.02
C ALA A 38 15.58 -3.54 -2.90
N GLU A 39 14.74 -3.88 -1.93
CA GLU A 39 15.12 -4.64 -0.74
C GLU A 39 14.49 -6.03 -0.71
N HIS A 40 15.32 -7.07 -0.52
CA HIS A 40 14.87 -8.44 -0.33
C HIS A 40 15.45 -9.02 0.97
N PRO A 41 14.61 -9.44 1.94
CA PRO A 41 13.15 -9.43 1.93
C PRO A 41 12.55 -8.01 2.06
N PRO A 42 11.33 -7.77 1.55
CA PRO A 42 10.67 -6.48 1.66
C PRO A 42 10.38 -6.09 3.11
N ASP A 43 10.58 -4.81 3.45
CA ASP A 43 10.22 -4.29 4.76
C ASP A 43 8.70 -4.09 4.92
N LEU A 44 8.05 -5.04 5.61
CA LEU A 44 6.62 -4.98 5.89
C LEU A 44 6.22 -3.79 6.78
N GLY A 45 7.13 -3.24 7.60
CA GLY A 45 6.82 -2.09 8.47
C GLY A 45 6.79 -0.75 7.74
N LEU A 46 7.22 -0.71 6.47
CA LEU A 46 7.13 0.50 5.65
C LEU A 46 5.68 0.78 5.23
N ALA A 47 4.89 -0.28 4.97
CA ALA A 47 3.45 -0.17 4.68
C ALA A 47 2.70 0.46 5.86
N ASP A 48 2.99 0.03 7.09
CA ASP A 48 2.43 0.61 8.33
C ASP A 48 2.76 2.10 8.46
N SER A 49 3.99 2.47 8.12
CA SER A 49 4.43 3.86 8.16
C SER A 49 3.62 4.72 7.19
N VAL A 50 3.47 4.28 5.93
CA VAL A 50 2.64 4.99 4.94
C VAL A 50 1.18 5.06 5.40
N ALA A 51 0.62 3.93 5.86
CA ALA A 51 -0.75 3.82 6.34
C ALA A 51 -1.06 4.73 7.55
N SER A 52 -0.08 4.99 8.42
CA SER A 52 -0.24 5.84 9.60
C SER A 52 -0.63 7.29 9.28
N ASN A 53 -0.44 7.76 8.04
CA ASN A 53 -0.89 9.10 7.62
C ASN A 53 -2.42 9.26 7.51
N GLY A 54 -3.17 8.15 7.59
CA GLY A 54 -4.64 8.15 7.58
C GLY A 54 -5.21 8.84 6.34
N ALA A 55 -6.23 9.68 6.52
CA ALA A 55 -6.96 10.31 5.41
C ALA A 55 -6.06 11.10 4.43
N LYS A 56 -4.90 11.60 4.87
CA LYS A 56 -4.00 12.44 4.05
C LYS A 56 -3.35 11.69 2.89
N ILE A 57 -3.08 10.38 3.05
CA ILE A 57 -2.40 9.56 2.04
C ILE A 57 -3.37 8.93 1.04
N VAL A 58 -4.65 8.81 1.40
CA VAL A 58 -5.69 8.14 0.59
C VAL A 58 -5.78 8.68 -0.84
N PRO A 59 -5.81 10.01 -1.11
CA PRO A 59 -5.89 10.49 -2.50
C PRO A 59 -4.70 10.05 -3.35
N ALA A 60 -3.49 10.07 -2.78
CA ALA A 60 -2.27 9.67 -3.49
C ALA A 60 -2.24 8.16 -3.79
N LEU A 61 -2.66 7.32 -2.83
CA LEU A 61 -2.78 5.87 -3.04
C LEU A 61 -3.78 5.55 -4.15
N LYS A 62 -4.97 6.16 -4.09
CA LYS A 62 -6.01 5.98 -5.13
C LYS A 62 -5.52 6.41 -6.50
N GLN A 63 -4.86 7.57 -6.58
CA GLN A 63 -4.32 8.07 -7.83
C GLN A 63 -3.26 7.12 -8.39
N ARG A 64 -2.29 6.69 -7.59
CA ARG A 64 -1.23 5.78 -8.06
C ARG A 64 -1.78 4.42 -8.50
N LEU A 65 -2.81 3.92 -7.83
CA LEU A 65 -3.51 2.69 -8.19
C LEU A 65 -4.30 2.81 -9.50
N ILE A 66 -4.80 4.01 -9.83
CA ILE A 66 -5.48 4.28 -11.10
C ILE A 66 -4.48 4.46 -12.25
N GLU A 67 -3.33 5.07 -11.97
CA GLU A 67 -2.28 5.35 -12.96
C GLU A 67 -1.42 4.12 -13.31
N GLY A 68 -1.29 3.15 -12.39
CA GLY A 68 -0.49 1.95 -12.59
C GLY A 68 -1.19 0.85 -13.37
N ASP A 69 -0.40 0.00 -14.03
CA ASP A 69 -0.81 -1.18 -14.79
C ASP A 69 -0.12 -2.48 -14.33
N ASP A 70 0.74 -2.40 -13.32
CA ASP A 70 1.44 -3.53 -12.74
C ASP A 70 0.65 -4.14 -11.56
N ASP A 71 0.37 -5.44 -11.64
CA ASP A 71 -0.44 -6.17 -10.67
C ASP A 71 0.25 -6.27 -9.29
N MET A 72 1.58 -6.30 -9.25
CA MET A 72 2.35 -6.40 -8.02
C MET A 72 2.33 -5.06 -7.26
N ASP A 73 2.58 -3.95 -7.96
CA ASP A 73 2.41 -2.60 -7.44
C ASP A 73 0.98 -2.42 -6.90
N ALA A 74 -0.03 -2.82 -7.67
CA ALA A 74 -1.43 -2.70 -7.26
C ALA A 74 -1.73 -3.52 -5.99
N MET A 75 -1.20 -4.74 -5.88
CA MET A 75 -1.32 -5.56 -4.68
C MET A 75 -0.67 -4.89 -3.46
N HIS A 76 0.54 -4.33 -3.61
CA HIS A 76 1.21 -3.61 -2.52
C HIS A 76 0.47 -2.36 -2.08
N LEU A 77 -0.13 -1.62 -3.02
CA LEU A 77 -0.98 -0.47 -2.66
C LEU A 77 -2.26 -0.92 -1.93
N ILE A 78 -2.83 -2.07 -2.29
CA ILE A 78 -3.97 -2.66 -1.57
C ILE A 78 -3.56 -3.05 -0.15
N ASP A 79 -2.36 -3.62 0.05
CA ASP A 79 -1.84 -3.94 1.39
C ASP A 79 -1.76 -2.68 2.27
N VAL A 80 -1.35 -1.53 1.74
CA VAL A 80 -1.39 -0.28 2.51
C VAL A 80 -2.80 0.03 3.01
N PHE A 81 -3.84 -0.16 2.20
CA PHE A 81 -5.23 0.01 2.66
C PHE A 81 -5.65 -1.02 3.71
N VAL A 82 -5.16 -2.26 3.63
CA VAL A 82 -5.34 -3.26 4.70
C VAL A 82 -4.71 -2.76 5.99
N ARG A 83 -3.45 -2.30 5.96
CA ARG A 83 -2.77 -1.72 7.13
C ARG A 83 -3.49 -0.52 7.70
N MET A 84 -4.06 0.34 6.85
CA MET A 84 -4.88 1.46 7.32
C MET A 84 -6.12 1.00 8.10
N HIS A 85 -6.75 -0.10 7.68
CA HIS A 85 -7.87 -0.69 8.38
C HIS A 85 -7.44 -1.31 9.73
N GLU A 86 -6.38 -2.13 9.72
CA GLU A 86 -5.84 -2.79 10.91
C GLU A 86 -5.37 -1.81 11.99
N LEU A 87 -4.65 -0.76 11.59
CA LEU A 87 -4.13 0.28 12.48
C LEU A 87 -5.23 1.25 12.95
N GLY A 88 -6.43 1.20 12.35
CA GLY A 88 -7.49 2.16 12.61
C GLY A 88 -7.19 3.59 12.12
N SER A 89 -6.19 3.77 11.25
CA SER A 89 -5.80 5.09 10.74
C SER A 89 -6.78 5.68 9.73
N TYR A 90 -7.59 4.82 9.10
CA TYR A 90 -8.70 5.23 8.23
C TYR A 90 -9.78 4.14 8.13
N PRO A 91 -11.08 4.50 8.14
CA PRO A 91 -12.18 3.54 8.15
C PRO A 91 -12.46 2.97 6.74
N ILE A 92 -11.52 2.19 6.19
CA ILE A 92 -11.59 1.67 4.81
C ILE A 92 -12.87 0.86 4.58
N ALA A 93 -13.22 -0.06 5.49
CA ALA A 93 -14.42 -0.89 5.40
C ALA A 93 -15.72 -0.08 5.24
N SER A 94 -15.79 1.11 5.85
CA SER A 94 -16.96 2.00 5.77
C SER A 94 -16.92 2.97 4.59
N ASP A 95 -15.75 3.20 3.98
CA ASP A 95 -15.62 4.03 2.78
C ASP A 95 -15.94 3.22 1.51
N ARG A 96 -17.23 3.22 1.17
CA ARG A 96 -17.76 2.54 -0.02
C ARG A 96 -17.10 2.98 -1.33
N LYS A 97 -16.63 4.24 -1.43
CA LYS A 97 -15.98 4.71 -2.67
C LYS A 97 -14.58 4.11 -2.78
N THR A 98 -13.85 4.02 -1.67
CA THR A 98 -12.56 3.33 -1.62
C THR A 98 -12.74 1.84 -1.90
N MET A 99 -13.63 1.15 -1.19
CA MET A 99 -13.85 -0.29 -1.40
C MET A 99 -14.20 -0.65 -2.85
N ARG A 100 -15.12 0.10 -3.48
CA ARG A 100 -15.47 -0.11 -4.89
C ARG A 100 -14.29 0.11 -5.85
N LEU A 101 -13.43 1.09 -5.55
CA LEU A 101 -12.22 1.30 -6.34
C LEU A 101 -11.27 0.10 -6.21
N LEU A 102 -11.03 -0.38 -4.99
CA LEU A 102 -10.15 -1.53 -4.76
C LEU A 102 -10.69 -2.79 -5.45
N GLU A 103 -11.99 -3.06 -5.32
CA GLU A 103 -12.67 -4.17 -6.00
C GLU A 103 -12.51 -4.10 -7.52
N LYS A 104 -12.70 -2.90 -8.10
CA LYS A 104 -12.49 -2.68 -9.54
C LYS A 104 -11.05 -2.99 -9.93
N GLN A 105 -10.07 -2.54 -9.15
CA GLN A 105 -8.66 -2.72 -9.47
C GLN A 105 -8.23 -4.18 -9.38
N VAL A 106 -8.67 -4.91 -8.35
CA VAL A 106 -8.50 -6.37 -8.28
C VAL A 106 -9.16 -7.07 -9.47
N GLY A 107 -10.32 -6.59 -9.91
CA GLY A 107 -11.01 -7.10 -11.10
C GLY A 107 -10.20 -6.96 -12.39
N LEU A 108 -9.37 -5.91 -12.50
CA LEU A 108 -8.54 -5.60 -13.66
C LEU A 108 -7.19 -6.34 -13.66
N MET A 109 -6.78 -6.94 -12.54
CA MET A 109 -5.54 -7.71 -12.48
C MET A 109 -5.56 -8.90 -13.44
N ASN A 110 -4.42 -9.11 -14.12
CA ASN A 110 -4.23 -10.15 -15.12
C ASN A 110 -3.66 -11.43 -14.51
N ASP A 111 -2.71 -11.30 -13.58
CA ASP A 111 -2.10 -12.42 -12.90
C ASP A 111 -3.06 -13.03 -11.88
N ALA A 112 -3.31 -14.33 -12.01
CA ALA A 112 -4.28 -15.04 -11.20
C ALA A 112 -3.86 -15.15 -9.71
N VAL A 113 -2.56 -15.16 -9.43
CA VAL A 113 -2.04 -15.22 -8.06
C VAL A 113 -2.21 -13.87 -7.39
N TRP A 114 -1.80 -12.78 -8.04
CA TRP A 114 -1.96 -11.43 -7.49
C TRP A 114 -3.43 -11.08 -7.30
N LYS A 115 -4.27 -11.39 -8.28
CA LYS A 115 -5.72 -11.22 -8.17
C LYS A 115 -6.32 -11.96 -6.99
N ARG A 116 -5.95 -13.22 -6.79
CA ARG A 116 -6.45 -14.03 -5.67
C ARG A 116 -6.01 -13.46 -4.32
N LEU A 117 -4.73 -13.12 -4.19
CA LEU A 117 -4.17 -12.55 -2.96
C LEU A 117 -4.83 -11.22 -2.61
N SER A 118 -4.95 -10.32 -3.59
CA SER A 118 -5.61 -9.03 -3.38
C SER A 118 -7.11 -9.18 -3.11
N ALA A 119 -7.80 -10.14 -3.72
CA ALA A 119 -9.19 -10.42 -3.38
C ALA A 119 -9.35 -10.86 -1.92
N GLN A 120 -8.46 -11.73 -1.43
CA GLN A 120 -8.44 -12.15 -0.03
C GLN A 120 -8.21 -10.96 0.90
N MET A 121 -7.27 -10.06 0.57
CA MET A 121 -7.04 -8.82 1.32
C MET A 121 -8.30 -7.94 1.44
N LEU A 122 -9.12 -7.84 0.38
CA LEU A 122 -10.38 -7.10 0.45
C LEU A 122 -11.43 -7.78 1.31
N ASP A 123 -11.46 -9.12 1.32
CA ASP A 123 -12.35 -9.88 2.18
C ASP A 123 -11.95 -9.74 3.66
N ASP A 124 -10.66 -9.71 3.98
CA ASP A 124 -10.15 -9.44 5.33
C ASP A 124 -10.57 -8.06 5.85
N ILE A 125 -10.62 -7.04 4.98
CA ILE A 125 -11.12 -5.71 5.37
C ILE A 125 -12.63 -5.75 5.67
N ARG A 126 -13.41 -6.56 4.97
CA ARG A 126 -14.86 -6.66 5.14
C ARG A 126 -15.24 -7.50 6.35
N ASP A 127 -14.48 -8.57 6.57
CA ASP A 127 -14.69 -9.54 7.62
C ASP A 127 -13.35 -9.93 8.27
N PRO A 128 -12.88 -9.13 9.23
CA PRO A 128 -11.62 -9.37 9.92
C PRO A 128 -11.56 -10.71 10.66
N THR A 129 -12.71 -11.35 10.90
CA THR A 129 -12.80 -12.64 11.61
C THR A 129 -12.43 -13.84 10.75
N ARG A 130 -12.27 -13.64 9.43
CA ARG A 130 -11.86 -14.68 8.48
C ARG A 130 -10.38 -14.94 8.39
N ARG A 131 -9.54 -14.21 9.13
CA ARG A 131 -8.12 -14.53 9.26
C ARG A 131 -8.00 -15.83 10.05
N VAL A 132 -7.86 -16.92 9.31
CA VAL A 132 -7.44 -18.20 9.89
C VAL A 132 -5.93 -18.10 10.06
N ASP A 133 -5.48 -18.15 11.32
CA ASP A 133 -4.07 -18.24 11.72
C ASP A 133 -3.34 -19.41 11.04
#